data_AF-A0A2S2P9K1-F1
#
_entry.id   AF-A0A2S2P9K1-F1
#
_cell.length_a   1.000
_cell.length_b   1.000
_cell.length_c   1.000
_cell.angle_alpha   90.00
_cell.angle_beta   90.00
_cell.angle_gamma   90.00
#
_symmetry.space_group_name_H-M   'P 1'
#
loop_
_entity.id
_entity.type
_entity.pdbx_description
1 polymer ?
#
loop_
_entity_poly.entity_id
_entity_poly.type
_entity_poly.pdbx_seq_one_letter_code
_entity_poly.pdbx_strand_id
1 'polypeptide(L)'
;YINANYIPFFLEYTLMSEFNILSKKLIPGVYVIPADKTPFIWFGVIFPRYGLYKNGVFRFRLLIDSNWPNCDCPKVIFETPLFHPLVNPITGEMNIQYHFPEWKKGVSRIWHVINHVSKLFYDIPRTKTPENSEAAELLKTDNESYMKKCEDCVKQSQVDIYKQPTHSENIDPNYLLFDVYDEEIHGAIRRSWLQQKENDNKTQHLSWVQPGSLEPFSRSNT
;
A
#
# COMPACT_ATOMS: atom_id res chain seq x y z
N TYR A 1 -6.12 -20.54 -32.74
CA TYR A 1 -7.43 -19.99 -32.35
C TYR A 1 -7.68 -20.32 -30.90
N ILE A 2 -7.54 -19.33 -30.01
CA ILE A 2 -7.96 -19.49 -28.60
C ILE A 2 -9.48 -19.33 -28.62
N ASN A 3 -10.21 -20.32 -28.10
CA ASN A 3 -11.67 -20.25 -28.02
C ASN A 3 -12.03 -19.05 -27.12
N ALA A 4 -12.91 -18.16 -27.60
CA ALA A 4 -13.25 -16.89 -26.97
C ALA A 4 -13.74 -17.05 -25.52
N ASN A 5 -14.32 -18.21 -25.20
CA ASN A 5 -14.79 -18.55 -23.85
C ASN A 5 -13.65 -18.68 -22.83
N TYR A 6 -12.40 -18.88 -23.26
CA TYR A 6 -11.22 -19.00 -22.38
C TYR A 6 -10.50 -17.68 -22.13
N ILE A 7 -10.86 -16.60 -22.85
CA ILE A 7 -10.21 -15.28 -22.72
C ILE A 7 -10.32 -14.75 -21.27
N PRO A 8 -11.49 -14.80 -20.60
CA PRO A 8 -11.61 -14.33 -19.21
C PRO A 8 -10.74 -15.12 -18.23
N PHE A 9 -10.69 -16.45 -18.36
CA PHE A 9 -9.89 -17.31 -17.49
C PHE A 9 -8.38 -17.08 -17.66
N PHE A 10 -7.93 -16.88 -18.89
CA PHE A 10 -6.53 -16.55 -19.16
C PHE A 10 -6.13 -15.19 -18.58
N LEU A 11 -7.05 -14.23 -18.64
CA LEU A 11 -6.88 -12.90 -18.07
C LEU A 11 -6.76 -12.94 -16.55
N GLU A 12 -7.69 -13.62 -15.88
CA GLU A 12 -7.65 -13.84 -14.44
C GLU A 12 -6.36 -14.54 -14.00
N TYR A 13 -5.95 -15.60 -14.70
CA TYR A 13 -4.69 -16.29 -14.44
C TYR A 13 -3.47 -15.37 -14.59
N THR A 14 -3.48 -14.50 -15.60
CA THR A 14 -2.41 -13.52 -15.81
C THR A 14 -2.32 -12.52 -14.66
N LEU A 15 -3.47 -12.03 -14.17
CA LEU A 15 -3.53 -11.12 -13.03
C LEU A 15 -3.12 -11.78 -11.72
N MET A 16 -3.49 -13.05 -11.50
CA MET A 16 -3.01 -13.82 -10.35
C MET A 16 -1.50 -14.06 -10.42
N SER A 17 -0.94 -14.25 -11.61
CA SER A 17 0.52 -14.30 -11.82
C SER A 17 1.20 -12.96 -11.46
N GLU A 18 0.61 -11.83 -11.86
CA GLU A 18 1.08 -10.50 -11.43
C GLU A 18 1.04 -10.36 -9.90
N PHE A 19 -0.03 -10.80 -9.27
CA PHE A 19 -0.19 -10.75 -7.82
C PHE A 19 0.89 -11.58 -7.12
N ASN A 20 1.10 -12.83 -7.56
CA ASN A 20 2.15 -13.70 -7.04
C ASN A 20 3.56 -13.07 -7.15
N ILE A 21 3.81 -12.32 -8.22
CA ILE A 21 5.08 -11.60 -8.39
C ILE A 21 5.16 -10.42 -7.43
N LEU A 22 4.08 -9.64 -7.29
CA LEU A 22 4.01 -8.55 -6.31
C LEU A 22 4.27 -9.06 -4.88
N SER A 23 3.63 -10.16 -4.47
CA SER A 23 3.83 -10.77 -3.15
C SER A 23 5.29 -11.17 -2.92
N LYS A 24 5.99 -11.66 -3.95
CA LYS A 24 7.42 -12.01 -3.88
C LYS A 24 8.35 -10.80 -3.81
N LYS A 25 7.92 -9.62 -4.26
CA LYS A 25 8.74 -8.39 -4.21
C LYS A 25 8.87 -7.81 -2.81
N LEU A 26 7.93 -8.12 -1.91
CA LEU A 26 7.97 -7.71 -0.49
C LEU A 26 8.23 -6.21 -0.31
N ILE A 27 7.44 -5.35 -0.98
CA ILE A 27 7.59 -3.90 -0.88
C ILE A 27 7.26 -3.47 0.58
N PRO A 28 8.22 -2.90 1.33
CA PRO A 28 8.02 -2.65 2.75
C PRO A 28 6.89 -1.64 3.01
N GLY A 29 6.02 -1.97 3.96
CA GLY A 29 4.92 -1.10 4.36
C GLY A 29 3.80 -0.99 3.32
N VAL A 30 3.76 -1.87 2.32
CA VAL A 30 2.69 -1.91 1.33
C VAL A 30 2.03 -3.28 1.36
N TYR A 31 0.71 -3.29 1.51
CA TYR A 31 -0.09 -4.51 1.43
C TYR A 31 -1.10 -4.32 0.32
N VAL A 32 -1.27 -5.34 -0.51
CA VAL A 32 -2.18 -5.32 -1.66
C VAL A 32 -2.83 -6.69 -1.76
N ILE A 33 -4.11 -6.73 -2.09
CA ILE A 33 -4.88 -7.94 -2.34
C ILE A 33 -5.89 -7.71 -3.47
N PRO A 34 -6.02 -8.62 -4.45
CA PRO A 34 -7.08 -8.55 -5.45
C PRO A 34 -8.47 -8.65 -4.79
N ALA A 35 -9.45 -7.93 -5.31
CA ALA A 35 -10.84 -8.07 -4.87
C ALA A 35 -11.36 -9.48 -5.17
N ASP A 36 -12.21 -10.00 -4.29
CA ASP A 36 -12.82 -11.32 -4.45
C ASP A 36 -13.80 -11.33 -5.62
N LYS A 37 -14.59 -10.26 -5.77
CA LYS A 37 -15.63 -10.15 -6.81
C LYS A 37 -15.07 -9.91 -8.21
N THR A 38 -13.83 -9.40 -8.33
CA THR A 38 -13.23 -9.06 -9.62
C THR A 38 -11.70 -8.96 -9.57
N PRO A 39 -10.98 -9.60 -10.51
CA PRO A 39 -9.53 -9.52 -10.55
C PRO A 39 -8.99 -8.15 -11.01
N PHE A 40 -9.87 -7.26 -11.49
CA PHE A 40 -9.51 -5.95 -12.03
C PHE A 40 -9.39 -4.83 -10.98
N ILE A 41 -9.84 -5.09 -9.76
CA ILE A 41 -9.75 -4.13 -8.67
C ILE A 41 -8.88 -4.74 -7.60
N TRP A 42 -7.79 -4.07 -7.22
CA TRP A 42 -6.97 -4.52 -6.10
C TRP A 42 -7.05 -3.49 -4.97
N PHE A 43 -7.30 -3.97 -3.76
CA PHE A 43 -7.28 -3.15 -2.56
C PHE A 43 -5.87 -3.08 -2.03
N GLY A 44 -5.44 -1.90 -1.61
CA GLY A 44 -4.13 -1.74 -1.02
C GLY A 44 -4.10 -0.70 0.09
N VAL A 45 -3.06 -0.81 0.92
CA VAL A 45 -2.78 0.12 2.01
C VAL A 45 -1.27 0.34 2.09
N ILE A 46 -0.89 1.60 2.26
CA ILE A 46 0.50 2.04 2.38
C ILE A 46 0.72 2.64 3.77
N PHE A 47 1.80 2.20 4.42
CA PHE A 47 2.30 2.67 5.71
C PHE A 47 3.68 3.31 5.52
N PRO A 48 3.75 4.62 5.19
CA PRO A 48 5.03 5.29 5.04
C PRO A 48 5.80 5.31 6.37
N ARG A 49 7.06 4.87 6.36
CA ARG A 49 7.86 4.71 7.59
C ARG A 49 8.70 5.93 7.97
N TYR A 50 8.94 6.83 7.01
CA TYR A 50 9.76 8.03 7.16
C TYR A 50 9.26 9.12 6.19
N GLY A 51 9.87 10.31 6.25
CA GLY A 51 9.45 11.45 5.44
C GLY A 51 8.18 12.14 5.96
N LEU A 52 7.60 12.99 5.12
CA LEU A 52 6.48 13.87 5.48
C LEU A 52 5.19 13.12 5.84
N TYR A 53 5.01 11.94 5.26
CA TYR A 53 3.82 11.11 5.47
C TYR A 53 4.03 9.99 6.49
N LYS A 54 5.10 10.06 7.29
CA LYS A 54 5.44 9.06 8.30
C LYS A 54 4.26 8.79 9.23
N ASN A 55 4.04 7.52 9.57
CA ASN A 55 2.94 7.03 10.41
C ASN A 55 1.54 7.21 9.80
N GLY A 56 1.44 7.66 8.54
CA GLY A 56 0.17 7.69 7.85
C GLY A 56 -0.29 6.30 7.41
N VAL A 57 -1.59 6.16 7.18
CA VAL A 57 -2.22 4.92 6.71
C VAL A 57 -3.12 5.22 5.52
N PHE A 58 -2.57 5.06 4.32
CA PHE A 58 -3.24 5.49 3.10
C PHE A 58 -3.81 4.29 2.35
N ARG A 59 -5.15 4.18 2.35
CA ARG A 59 -5.87 3.17 1.55
C ARG A 59 -5.99 3.63 0.11
N PHE A 60 -5.82 2.69 -0.81
CA PHE A 60 -5.97 2.94 -2.23
C PHE A 60 -6.59 1.73 -2.93
N ARG A 61 -7.16 2.00 -4.10
CA ARG A 61 -7.57 0.99 -5.08
C ARG A 61 -6.73 1.10 -6.33
N LEU A 62 -6.28 -0.04 -6.81
CA LEU A 62 -5.72 -0.18 -8.15
C LEU A 62 -6.84 -0.59 -9.09
N LEU A 63 -7.08 0.18 -10.14
CA LEU A 63 -8.02 -0.17 -11.20
C LEU A 63 -7.25 -0.61 -12.44
N ILE A 64 -7.49 -1.84 -12.85
CA ILE A 64 -6.86 -2.48 -14.00
C ILE A 64 -7.91 -2.54 -15.10
N ASP A 65 -7.54 -2.14 -16.32
CA ASP A 65 -8.45 -2.18 -17.46
C ASP A 65 -8.79 -3.62 -17.86
N SER A 66 -10.05 -3.86 -18.24
CA SER A 66 -10.53 -5.14 -18.77
C SER A 66 -9.79 -5.62 -20.04
N ASN A 67 -9.15 -4.70 -20.78
CA ASN A 67 -8.36 -4.99 -21.97
C ASN A 67 -6.93 -5.44 -21.65
N TRP A 68 -6.61 -5.67 -20.39
CA TRP A 68 -5.29 -6.15 -19.96
C TRP A 68 -4.88 -7.42 -20.73
N PRO A 69 -3.59 -7.55 -21.13
CA PRO A 69 -2.47 -6.63 -20.91
C PRO A 69 -2.27 -5.58 -22.02
N ASN A 70 -3.18 -5.46 -22.98
CA ASN A 70 -3.09 -4.48 -24.08
C ASN A 70 -3.76 -3.15 -23.71
N CYS A 71 -3.52 -2.69 -22.48
CA CYS A 71 -4.19 -1.55 -21.89
C CYS A 71 -3.18 -0.50 -21.43
N ASP A 72 -3.70 0.64 -20.99
CA ASP A 72 -2.92 1.67 -20.33
C ASP A 72 -2.47 1.26 -18.92
N CYS A 73 -1.63 2.11 -18.33
CA CYS A 73 -1.16 1.94 -16.95
C CYS A 73 -2.35 1.83 -15.98
N PRO A 74 -2.36 0.86 -15.04
CA PRO A 74 -3.36 0.79 -13.99
C PRO A 74 -3.49 2.11 -13.22
N LYS A 75 -4.73 2.50 -12.93
CA LYS A 75 -5.02 3.73 -12.18
C LYS A 75 -4.92 3.47 -10.68
N VAL A 76 -4.40 4.44 -9.95
CA VAL A 76 -4.24 4.36 -8.49
C VAL A 76 -5.12 5.44 -7.88
N ILE A 77 -6.12 5.03 -7.09
CA ILE A 77 -7.08 5.93 -6.47
C ILE A 77 -6.98 5.82 -4.96
N PHE A 78 -6.57 6.88 -4.30
CA PHE A 78 -6.55 6.97 -2.84
C PHE A 78 -7.96 7.17 -2.30
N GLU A 79 -8.36 6.32 -1.37
CA GLU A 79 -9.63 6.44 -0.65
C GLU A 79 -9.46 7.31 0.60
N THR A 80 -8.28 7.26 1.20
CA THR A 80 -7.89 8.17 2.28
C THR A 80 -7.45 9.51 1.66
N PRO A 81 -7.93 10.66 2.17
CA PRO A 81 -7.46 11.98 1.72
C PRO A 81 -5.93 12.10 1.82
N LEU A 82 -5.29 12.47 0.71
CA LEU A 82 -3.83 12.58 0.60
C LEU A 82 -3.44 13.90 -0.03
N PHE A 83 -2.77 14.76 0.74
CA PHE A 83 -2.32 16.06 0.26
C PHE A 83 -0.98 15.96 -0.48
N HIS A 84 -1.03 15.64 -1.78
CA HIS A 84 0.16 15.39 -2.60
C HIS A 84 0.03 16.05 -3.99
N PRO A 85 1.10 16.65 -4.58
CA PRO A 85 1.04 17.35 -5.87
C PRO A 85 0.50 16.53 -7.04
N LEU A 86 0.72 15.21 -7.01
CA LEU A 86 0.27 14.27 -8.03
C LEU A 86 -1.09 13.62 -7.73
N VAL A 87 -1.74 13.94 -6.62
CA VAL A 87 -3.02 13.34 -6.25
C VAL A 87 -4.12 14.36 -6.45
N ASN A 88 -5.14 14.01 -7.22
CA ASN A 88 -6.30 14.85 -7.39
C ASN A 88 -7.09 14.92 -6.06
N PRO A 89 -7.35 16.11 -5.50
CA PRO A 89 -7.97 16.24 -4.18
C PRO A 89 -9.45 15.82 -4.14
N ILE A 90 -10.11 15.73 -5.29
CA ILE A 90 -11.53 15.37 -5.39
C ILE A 90 -11.69 13.88 -5.67
N THR A 91 -10.98 13.36 -6.67
CA THR A 91 -11.12 11.95 -7.09
C THR A 91 -10.23 11.00 -6.32
N GLY A 92 -9.15 11.49 -5.71
CA GLY A 92 -8.10 10.67 -5.10
C GLY A 92 -7.16 10.00 -6.12
N GLU A 93 -7.37 10.22 -7.42
CA GLU A 93 -6.54 9.62 -8.47
C GLU A 93 -5.12 10.21 -8.44
N MET A 94 -4.12 9.33 -8.36
CA MET A 94 -2.72 9.71 -8.44
C MET A 94 -2.22 9.61 -9.89
N ASN A 95 -1.76 10.72 -10.45
CA ASN A 95 -1.19 10.75 -11.78
C ASN A 95 0.26 10.25 -11.79
N ILE A 96 0.44 9.05 -12.33
CA ILE A 96 1.73 8.40 -12.54
C ILE A 96 2.07 8.21 -14.04
N GLN A 97 1.27 8.80 -14.93
CA GLN A 97 1.40 8.62 -16.38
C GLN A 97 2.74 9.14 -16.91
N TYR A 98 3.31 10.18 -16.29
CA TYR A 98 4.63 10.68 -16.66
C TYR A 98 5.76 9.65 -16.47
N HIS A 99 5.59 8.70 -15.53
CA HIS A 99 6.55 7.62 -15.29
C HIS A 99 6.24 6.38 -16.13
N PHE A 100 4.97 6.20 -16.51
CA PHE A 100 4.50 5.12 -17.38
C PHE A 100 3.82 5.69 -18.64
N PRO A 101 4.57 6.40 -19.52
CA PRO A 101 3.99 7.05 -20.70
C PRO A 101 3.45 6.03 -21.71
N GLU A 102 4.02 4.82 -21.73
CA GLU A 102 3.57 3.70 -22.54
C GLU A 102 3.58 2.43 -21.67
N TRP A 103 2.47 1.70 -21.65
CA TRP A 103 2.39 0.43 -20.93
C TRP A 103 2.86 -0.72 -21.82
N LYS A 104 4.09 -1.19 -21.59
CA LYS A 104 4.72 -2.23 -22.41
C LYS A 104 4.46 -3.61 -21.85
N LYS A 105 3.65 -4.41 -22.56
CA LYS A 105 3.40 -5.83 -22.20
C LYS A 105 4.72 -6.59 -22.02
N GLY A 106 4.84 -7.29 -20.88
CA GLY A 106 6.03 -8.09 -20.54
C GLY A 106 7.18 -7.30 -19.90
N VAL A 107 7.21 -5.98 -20.04
CA VAL A 107 8.19 -5.08 -19.40
C VAL A 107 7.55 -4.36 -18.22
N SER A 108 6.44 -3.66 -18.45
CA SER A 108 5.63 -3.03 -17.42
C SER A 108 4.83 -4.10 -16.67
N ARG A 109 4.76 -3.97 -15.35
CA ARG A 109 4.17 -4.95 -14.42
C ARG A 109 3.48 -4.19 -13.30
N ILE A 110 2.47 -4.80 -12.69
CA ILE A 110 1.71 -4.12 -11.63
C ILE A 110 2.61 -3.75 -10.43
N TRP A 111 3.57 -4.61 -10.10
CA TRP A 111 4.51 -4.30 -9.02
C TRP A 111 5.38 -3.06 -9.30
N HIS A 112 5.66 -2.71 -10.56
CA HIS A 112 6.37 -1.47 -10.89
C HIS A 112 5.54 -0.25 -10.49
N VAL A 113 4.23 -0.30 -10.74
CA VAL A 113 3.27 0.76 -10.35
C VAL A 113 3.27 0.91 -8.83
N ILE A 114 3.06 -0.18 -8.09
CA ILE A 114 3.00 -0.15 -6.62
C ILE A 114 4.33 0.33 -6.01
N ASN A 115 5.46 -0.10 -6.57
CA ASN A 115 6.77 0.35 -6.14
C ASN A 115 6.99 1.86 -6.42
N HIS A 116 6.55 2.35 -7.57
CA HIS A 116 6.63 3.76 -7.91
C HIS A 116 5.74 4.62 -7.00
N VAL A 117 4.48 4.22 -6.78
CA VAL A 117 3.57 4.89 -5.85
C VAL A 117 4.17 4.97 -4.45
N SER A 118 4.73 3.87 -3.94
CA SER A 118 5.41 3.85 -2.63
C SER A 118 6.56 4.87 -2.56
N LYS A 119 7.35 5.00 -3.64
CA LYS A 119 8.44 5.98 -3.71
C LYS A 119 7.95 7.42 -3.68
N LEU A 120 6.77 7.73 -4.23
CA LEU A 120 6.23 9.10 -4.27
C LEU A 120 5.89 9.66 -2.88
N PHE A 121 5.75 8.81 -1.86
CA PHE A 121 5.65 9.28 -0.46
C PHE A 121 6.97 9.84 0.08
N TYR A 122 8.10 9.49 -0.54
CA TYR A 122 9.43 9.87 -0.07
C TYR A 122 10.13 10.85 -1.01
N ASP A 123 9.92 10.69 -2.32
CA ASP A 123 10.49 11.51 -3.38
C ASP A 123 9.37 12.20 -4.15
N ILE A 124 9.00 13.41 -3.69
CA ILE A 124 7.88 14.18 -4.23
C ILE A 124 8.39 14.99 -5.42
N PRO A 125 7.95 14.68 -6.65
CA PRO A 125 8.48 15.33 -7.84
C PRO A 125 7.95 16.75 -8.00
N ARG A 126 8.82 17.67 -8.43
CA ARG A 126 8.41 19.00 -8.91
C ARG A 126 7.87 18.88 -10.33
N THR A 127 6.59 18.58 -10.46
CA THR A 127 5.90 18.46 -11.75
C THR A 127 5.47 19.83 -12.32
N LYS A 128 5.44 19.92 -13.65
CA LYS A 128 4.85 21.07 -14.38
C LYS A 128 3.33 20.96 -14.50
N THR A 129 2.79 19.74 -14.40
CA THR A 129 1.37 19.42 -14.52
C THR A 129 0.90 18.74 -13.23
N PRO A 130 0.74 19.50 -12.12
CA PRO A 130 0.25 18.95 -10.87
C PRO A 130 -1.25 18.69 -10.91
N GLU A 131 -1.68 17.57 -10.34
CA GLU A 131 -3.10 17.28 -10.08
C GLU A 131 -3.64 18.12 -8.91
N ASN A 132 -2.76 18.46 -7.97
CA ASN A 132 -3.05 19.38 -6.88
C ASN A 132 -2.12 20.59 -6.96
N SER A 133 -2.63 21.68 -7.57
CA SER A 133 -1.86 22.91 -7.75
C SER A 133 -1.53 23.59 -6.42
N GLU A 134 -2.39 23.50 -5.40
CA GLU A 134 -2.13 24.04 -4.06
C GLU A 134 -0.91 23.35 -3.43
N ALA A 135 -0.91 22.01 -3.42
CA ALA A 135 0.21 21.21 -2.92
C ALA A 135 1.52 21.52 -3.66
N ALA A 136 1.46 21.66 -4.99
CA ALA A 136 2.62 21.97 -5.81
C ALA A 136 3.18 23.38 -5.57
N GLU A 137 2.32 24.36 -5.30
CA GLU A 137 2.72 25.74 -5.05
C GLU A 137 3.29 25.90 -3.64
N LEU A 138 2.64 25.33 -2.62
CA LEU A 138 3.15 25.35 -1.25
C LEU A 138 4.52 24.65 -1.16
N LEU A 139 4.70 23.51 -1.83
CA LEU A 139 6.00 22.82 -1.87
C LEU A 139 7.15 23.70 -2.44
N LYS A 140 6.84 24.71 -3.27
CA LYS A 140 7.82 25.65 -3.84
C LYS A 140 8.02 26.89 -2.99
N THR A 141 6.95 27.44 -2.44
CA THR A 141 6.93 28.78 -1.83
C THR A 141 7.00 28.73 -0.31
N ASP A 142 6.27 27.80 0.31
CA ASP A 142 6.09 27.69 1.75
C ASP A 142 6.07 26.22 2.18
N ASN A 143 7.28 25.72 2.43
CA ASN A 143 7.48 24.34 2.84
C ASN A 143 6.89 24.06 4.24
N GLU A 144 6.81 25.06 5.12
CA GLU A 144 6.24 24.87 6.48
C GLU A 144 4.73 24.62 6.39
N SER A 145 4.02 25.43 5.61
CA SER A 145 2.59 25.21 5.36
C SER A 145 2.32 23.88 4.63
N TYR A 146 3.20 23.50 3.69
CA TYR A 146 3.12 22.19 3.03
C TYR A 146 3.26 21.04 4.04
N MET A 147 4.28 21.10 4.91
CA MET A 147 4.51 20.11 5.97
C MET A 147 3.30 19.98 6.89
N LYS A 148 2.71 21.10 7.31
CA LYS A 148 1.53 21.11 8.18
C LYS A 148 0.34 20.41 7.52
N LYS A 149 0.07 20.66 6.23
CA LYS A 149 -0.98 19.97 5.47
C LYS A 149 -0.71 18.47 5.34
N CYS A 150 0.55 18.06 5.16
CA CYS A 150 0.93 16.65 5.18
C CYS A 150 0.69 16.01 6.56
N GLU A 151 1.04 16.69 7.66
CA GLU A 151 0.76 16.20 9.01
C GLU A 151 -0.73 16.04 9.28
N ASP A 152 -1.54 17.00 8.82
CA ASP A 152 -2.99 16.95 8.98
C ASP A 152 -3.59 15.76 8.22
N CYS A 153 -3.12 15.48 6.99
CA CYS A 153 -3.58 14.30 6.25
C CYS A 153 -3.12 12.98 6.91
N VAL A 154 -1.93 12.94 7.51
CA VAL A 154 -1.45 11.79 8.30
C VAL A 154 -2.37 11.56 9.51
N LYS A 155 -2.68 12.60 10.29
CA LYS A 155 -3.57 12.48 11.45
C LYS A 155 -4.97 12.00 11.02
N GLN A 156 -5.49 12.55 9.93
CA GLN A 156 -6.78 12.15 9.40
C GLN A 156 -6.77 10.67 8.96
N SER A 157 -5.69 10.21 8.31
CA SER A 157 -5.54 8.83 7.89
C SER A 157 -5.59 7.81 9.03
N GLN A 158 -5.06 8.18 10.20
CA GLN A 158 -5.05 7.34 11.40
C GLN A 158 -6.43 7.22 12.05
N VAL A 159 -7.28 8.24 11.88
CA VAL A 159 -8.67 8.22 12.34
C VAL A 159 -9.54 7.46 11.33
N ASP A 160 -9.31 7.70 10.04
CA ASP A 160 -10.09 7.14 8.96
C ASP A 160 -9.88 5.64 8.77
N ILE A 161 -8.77 5.07 9.26
CA ILE A 161 -8.46 3.64 9.15
C ILE A 161 -9.59 2.76 9.72
N TYR A 162 -10.27 3.20 10.78
CA TYR A 162 -11.36 2.46 11.45
C TYR A 162 -12.74 2.78 10.88
N LYS A 163 -12.85 3.74 9.96
CA LYS A 163 -14.12 4.02 9.29
C LYS A 163 -14.45 2.86 8.36
N GLN A 164 -15.63 2.29 8.56
CA GLN A 164 -16.18 1.33 7.61
C GLN A 164 -16.46 2.03 6.27
N PRO A 165 -16.26 1.33 5.14
CA PRO A 165 -16.68 1.83 3.84
C PRO A 165 -18.16 2.22 3.86
N THR A 166 -18.50 3.31 3.18
CA THR A 166 -19.84 3.93 3.14
C THR A 166 -20.96 3.01 2.64
N HIS A 167 -20.64 1.80 2.17
CA HIS A 167 -21.57 0.77 1.70
C HIS A 167 -21.31 -0.58 2.38
N SER A 168 -21.53 -0.64 3.71
CA SER A 168 -21.27 -1.81 4.57
C SER A 168 -22.01 -3.08 4.16
N GLU A 169 -23.12 -2.97 3.42
CA GLU A 169 -23.96 -4.11 3.01
C GLU A 169 -23.38 -4.94 1.86
N ASN A 170 -22.32 -4.46 1.17
CA ASN A 170 -21.72 -5.16 0.03
C ASN A 170 -20.20 -5.00 -0.02
N ILE A 171 -19.55 -4.96 1.15
CA ILE A 171 -18.08 -4.93 1.23
C ILE A 171 -17.54 -6.23 0.62
N ASP A 172 -16.55 -6.09 -0.26
CA ASP A 172 -15.83 -7.23 -0.83
C ASP A 172 -15.07 -7.97 0.29
N PRO A 173 -15.12 -9.31 0.37
CA PRO A 173 -14.40 -10.08 1.40
C PRO A 173 -12.91 -9.76 1.51
N ASN A 174 -12.27 -9.36 0.41
CA ASN A 174 -10.85 -9.01 0.38
C ASN A 174 -10.58 -7.54 0.68
N TYR A 175 -11.60 -6.74 1.00
CA TYR A 175 -11.39 -5.35 1.40
C TYR A 175 -10.63 -5.27 2.73
N LEU A 176 -9.59 -4.43 2.77
CA LEU A 176 -8.70 -4.32 3.93
C LEU A 176 -9.35 -3.48 5.03
N LEU A 177 -9.87 -4.16 6.06
CA LEU A 177 -10.47 -3.58 7.26
C LEU A 177 -9.49 -3.60 8.44
N PHE A 178 -9.64 -2.60 9.30
CA PHE A 178 -8.86 -2.46 10.53
C PHE A 178 -9.80 -2.17 11.69
N ASP A 179 -9.60 -2.88 12.77
CA ASP A 179 -10.33 -2.70 14.02
C ASP A 179 -9.40 -2.20 15.11
N VAL A 180 -9.96 -1.40 16.03
CA VAL A 180 -9.24 -0.98 17.22
C VAL A 180 -8.90 -2.23 18.03
N TYR A 181 -7.70 -2.28 18.59
CA TYR A 181 -7.30 -3.42 19.41
C TYR A 181 -8.24 -3.59 20.61
N ASP A 182 -8.89 -4.75 20.66
CA ASP A 182 -9.66 -5.23 21.79
C ASP A 182 -8.98 -6.47 22.40
N GLU A 183 -8.76 -6.49 23.71
CA GLU A 183 -8.10 -7.60 24.41
C GLU A 183 -8.94 -8.88 24.41
N GLU A 184 -10.26 -8.76 24.48
CA GLU A 184 -11.17 -9.92 24.51
C GLU A 184 -11.22 -10.61 23.15
N ILE A 185 -11.24 -9.83 22.06
CA ILE A 185 -11.33 -10.34 20.69
C ILE A 185 -9.95 -10.75 20.17
N HIS A 186 -8.93 -9.87 20.31
CA HIS A 186 -7.64 -10.03 19.66
C HIS A 186 -6.56 -10.62 20.58
N GLY A 187 -6.73 -10.60 21.90
CA GLY A 187 -5.68 -10.95 22.86
C GLY A 187 -5.22 -12.41 22.77
N ALA A 188 -6.13 -13.34 22.45
CA ALA A 188 -5.78 -14.75 22.28
C ALA A 188 -4.85 -14.96 21.07
N ILE A 189 -5.22 -14.41 19.92
CA ILE A 189 -4.45 -14.50 18.67
C ILE A 189 -3.10 -13.79 18.83
N ARG A 190 -3.10 -12.59 19.42
CA ARG A 190 -1.86 -11.84 19.66
C ARG A 190 -0.87 -12.61 20.52
N ARG A 191 -1.32 -13.22 21.62
CA ARG A 191 -0.47 -14.05 22.49
C ARG A 191 0.09 -15.26 21.75
N SER A 192 -0.72 -15.93 20.94
CA SER A 192 -0.29 -17.06 20.11
C SER A 192 0.83 -16.65 19.13
N TRP A 193 0.67 -15.53 18.42
CA TRP A 193 1.70 -15.05 17.48
C TRP A 193 3.00 -14.63 18.18
N LEU A 194 2.91 -14.00 19.35
CA LEU A 194 4.11 -13.64 20.13
C LEU A 194 4.88 -14.89 20.58
N GLN A 195 4.20 -15.93 21.04
CA GLN A 195 4.83 -17.20 21.43
C GLN A 195 5.46 -17.93 20.23
N GLN A 196 4.80 -17.92 19.07
CA GLN A 196 5.36 -18.51 17.86
C GLN A 196 6.66 -17.82 17.45
N LYS A 197 6.68 -16.48 17.49
CA LYS A 197 7.89 -15.68 17.20
C LYS A 197 9.02 -15.96 18.19
N GLU A 198 8.73 -16.19 19.47
CA GLU A 198 9.74 -16.60 20.45
C GLU A 198 10.31 -17.98 20.13
N ASN A 199 9.50 -18.92 19.64
CA ASN A 199 9.97 -20.23 19.22
C ASN A 199 10.79 -20.17 17.92
N ASP A 200 10.40 -19.35 16.95
CA ASP A 200 11.17 -19.13 15.72
C ASP A 200 12.52 -18.43 16.01
N ASN A 201 12.56 -17.50 16.96
CA ASN A 201 13.80 -16.89 17.43
C ASN A 201 14.68 -17.85 18.24
N LYS A 202 14.11 -18.91 18.85
CA LYS A 202 14.90 -19.99 19.47
C LYS A 202 15.55 -20.90 18.42
N THR A 203 14.93 -21.06 17.25
CA THR A 203 15.47 -21.86 16.15
C THR A 203 16.37 -21.06 15.21
N GLN A 204 16.28 -19.73 15.17
CA GLN A 204 17.13 -18.86 14.36
C GLN A 204 17.77 -17.69 15.16
N HIS A 205 19.07 -17.90 15.44
CA HIS A 205 20.14 -16.94 15.76
C HIS A 205 20.59 -16.72 17.22
N LEU A 206 21.92 -16.76 17.36
CA LEU A 206 22.75 -16.43 18.51
C LEU A 206 22.56 -14.95 18.91
N SER A 207 21.49 -14.65 19.65
CA SER A 207 21.41 -13.38 20.39
C SER A 207 22.47 -13.38 21.48
N TRP A 208 23.32 -12.35 21.53
CA TRP A 208 24.29 -12.10 22.60
C TRP A 208 23.64 -11.48 23.85
N VAL A 209 22.36 -11.14 23.79
CA VAL A 209 21.57 -10.57 24.88
C VAL A 209 20.60 -11.62 25.41
N GLN A 210 20.59 -11.81 26.74
CA GLN A 210 19.64 -12.69 27.41
C GLN A 210 18.20 -12.16 27.25
N PRO A 211 17.22 -13.04 27.00
CA PRO A 211 15.82 -12.66 27.03
C PRO A 211 15.47 -11.98 28.37
N GLY A 212 14.98 -10.74 28.32
CA GLY A 212 14.61 -9.95 29.51
C GLY A 212 15.72 -9.02 30.05
N SER A 213 16.91 -9.02 29.46
CA SER A 213 17.99 -8.08 29.82
C SER A 213 18.09 -6.92 28.83
N LEU A 214 18.44 -5.73 29.33
CA LEU A 214 18.82 -4.57 28.52
C LEU A 214 20.34 -4.46 28.34
N GLU A 215 21.11 -5.34 28.98
CA GLU A 215 22.58 -5.33 28.91
C GLU A 215 23.08 -6.04 27.64
N PRO A 216 23.86 -5.36 26.78
CA PRO A 216 24.56 -5.98 25.65
C PRO A 216 25.53 -7.07 26.15
N PHE A 217 25.63 -8.20 25.44
CA PHE A 217 26.52 -9.34 25.76
C PHE A 217 26.22 -10.10 27.06
N SER A 218 24.99 -9.99 27.59
CA SER A 218 24.59 -10.72 28.81
C SER A 218 24.57 -12.25 28.66
N ARG A 219 24.64 -12.79 27.44
CA ARG A 219 24.62 -14.25 27.22
C ARG A 219 26.03 -14.82 27.33
N SER A 220 26.26 -15.69 28.31
CA SER A 220 27.54 -16.37 28.55
C SER A 220 27.84 -17.37 27.42
N ASN A 221 29.07 -17.31 26.89
CA ASN A 221 29.59 -18.26 25.91
C ASN A 221 29.51 -19.68 26.49
N THR A 222 28.72 -20.54 25.86
CA THR A 222 28.77 -22.00 26.04
C THR A 222 29.12 -22.63 24.71
#